data_AF-A0A377V9X4-F1
#
_entry.id   AF-A0A377V9X4-F1
#
_cell.length_a   1.000
_cell.length_b   1.000
_cell.length_c   1.000
_cell.angle_alpha   90.00
_cell.angle_beta   90.00
_cell.angle_gamma   90.00
#
_symmetry.space_group_name_H-M   'P 1'
#
loop_
_entity.id
_entity.type
_entity.pdbx_description
1 polymer ?
#
loop_
_entity_poly.entity_id
_entity_poly.type
_entity_poly.pdbx_seq_one_letter_code
_entity_poly.pdbx_strand_id
1 'polypeptide(L)' 'MITGIQITKAANDDLLNSFWLLDNEKGEARCLCAKGGFAEDDVVAVSKLGEIEIP' A
#
# COMPACT_ATOMS: atom_id res chain seq x y z
N MET A 1 -4.52 -14.36 -1.91
CA MET A 1 -5.73 -13.78 -1.28
C MET A 1 -5.53 -12.28 -1.30
N ILE A 2 -6.50 -11.55 -1.83
CA ILE A 2 -6.44 -10.09 -1.94
C ILE A 2 -7.17 -9.47 -0.75
N THR A 3 -6.50 -8.58 -0.03
CA THR A 3 -7.05 -7.88 1.14
C THR A 3 -6.99 -6.38 0.92
N GLY A 4 -8.11 -5.68 1.12
CA GLY A 4 -8.12 -4.22 1.18
C GLY A 4 -7.52 -3.75 2.50
N ILE A 5 -6.51 -2.89 2.44
CA ILE A 5 -5.84 -2.33 3.62
C ILE A 5 -5.87 -0.81 3.58
N GLN A 6 -5.89 -0.21 4.78
CA GLN A 6 -5.51 1.17 4.98
C GLN A 6 -4.18 1.19 5.74
N ILE A 7 -3.23 1.96 5.27
CA ILE A 7 -1.96 2.16 5.98
C ILE A 7 -2.20 3.23 7.06
N THR A 8 -2.11 2.84 8.33
CA THR A 8 -2.36 3.72 9.49
C THR A 8 -1.08 4.30 10.07
N LYS A 9 0.08 3.68 9.78
CA LYS A 9 1.43 4.25 10.01
C LYS A 9 2.39 3.79 8.92
N ALA A 10 3.32 4.66 8.53
CA ALA A 10 4.42 4.33 7.64
C ALA A 10 5.58 5.30 7.88
N ALA A 11 6.80 4.88 7.56
CA ALA A 11 7.95 5.80 7.52
C ALA A 11 7.86 6.81 6.37
N ASN A 12 7.11 6.48 5.30
CA ASN A 12 6.82 7.37 4.19
C ASN A 12 5.49 8.10 4.43
N ASP A 13 5.55 9.42 4.62
CA ASP A 13 4.38 10.28 4.85
C ASP A 13 3.35 10.25 3.69
N ASP A 14 3.76 9.88 2.48
CA ASP A 14 2.86 9.76 1.34
C ASP A 14 1.97 8.50 1.42
N LEU A 15 2.41 7.49 2.19
CA LEU A 15 1.66 6.26 2.43
C LEU A 15 0.70 6.37 3.62
N LEU A 16 0.87 7.35 4.51
CA LEU A 16 -0.02 7.51 5.66
C LEU A 16 -1.46 7.81 5.20
N ASN A 17 -2.42 7.03 5.70
CA ASN A 17 -3.84 7.05 5.30
C ASN A 17 -4.12 6.68 3.84
N SER A 18 -3.18 6.02 3.17
CA SER A 18 -3.39 5.48 1.83
C SER A 18 -4.18 4.16 1.86
N PHE A 19 -4.88 3.88 0.76
CA PHE A 19 -5.68 2.67 0.56
C PHE A 19 -5.08 1.79 -0.54
N TRP A 20 -4.97 0.50 -0.25
CA TRP A 20 -4.31 -0.47 -1.12
C TRP A 20 -5.05 -1.80 -1.17
N LEU A 21 -4.87 -2.53 -2.26
CA LEU A 21 -5.18 -3.95 -2.36
C LEU A 21 -3.88 -4.75 -2.22
N LEU A 22 -3.76 -5.52 -1.16
CA LEU A 22 -2.61 -6.37 -0.88
C LEU A 22 -2.86 -7.76 -1.43
N ASP A 23 -2.06 -8.21 -2.40
CA ASP A 23 -2.03 -9.58 -2.89
C ASP A 23 -0.87 -10.35 -2.22
N ASN A 24 -1.21 -11.06 -1.14
CA ASN A 24 -0.23 -11.84 -0.38
C ASN A 24 0.31 -13.06 -1.14
N GLU A 25 -0.37 -13.53 -2.19
CA GLU A 25 0.12 -14.66 -2.99
C GLU A 25 1.21 -14.22 -3.96
N LYS A 26 1.09 -13.01 -4.50
CA LYS A 26 2.09 -12.44 -5.42
C LYS A 26 3.13 -11.57 -4.73
N GLY A 27 2.87 -11.14 -3.50
CA GLY A 27 3.71 -10.15 -2.82
C GLY A 27 3.59 -8.77 -3.48
N GLU A 28 2.40 -8.43 -3.98
CA GLU A 28 2.11 -7.17 -4.67
C GLU A 28 1.12 -6.33 -3.86
N ALA A 29 1.23 -5.02 -4.01
CA ALA A 29 0.26 -4.05 -3.52
C ALA A 29 -0.20 -3.18 -4.69
N ARG A 30 -1.51 -3.04 -4.86
CA ARG A 30 -2.10 -2.11 -5.83
C ARG A 30 -2.60 -0.87 -5.11
N CYS A 31 -2.14 0.29 -5.56
CA CYS A 31 -2.57 1.58 -5.05
C CYS A 31 -4.01 1.86 -5.49
N LEU A 32 -4.88 2.19 -4.53
CA LEU A 32 -6.21 2.74 -4.82
C LEU A 32 -6.21 4.26 -4.62
N CYS A 33 -5.55 4.72 -3.56
CA CYS A 33 -5.41 6.13 -3.26
C CYS A 33 -4.22 6.34 -2.34
N ALA A 34 -3.29 7.19 -2.73
CA ALA A 34 -2.18 7.63 -1.90
C ALA A 34 -2.10 9.16 -1.93
N LYS A 35 -1.46 9.74 -0.91
CA LYS A 35 -1.29 11.20 -0.83
C LYS A 35 -0.31 11.71 -1.91
N GLY A 36 0.65 10.87 -2.28
CA GLY A 36 1.68 11.15 -3.27
C GLY A 36 2.50 9.90 -3.58
N GLY A 37 3.44 10.02 -4.53
CA GLY A 37 4.43 8.98 -4.83
C GLY A 37 3.93 7.74 -5.60
N PHE A 38 2.61 7.52 -5.67
CA PHE A 38 1.98 6.38 -6.34
C PHE A 38 0.72 6.84 -7.08
N ALA A 39 0.54 6.40 -8.33
CA ALA A 39 -0.67 6.65 -9.09
C ALA A 39 -1.77 5.64 -8.72
N GLU A 40 -3.03 5.96 -9.05
CA GLU A 40 -4.12 4.98 -8.98
C GLU A 40 -3.80 3.77 -9.88
N ASP A 41 -4.16 2.56 -9.41
CA ASP A 41 -3.87 1.27 -10.04
C ASP A 41 -2.38 0.89 -10.16
N ASP A 42 -1.45 1.69 -9.63
CA ASP A 42 -0.03 1.30 -9.58
C ASP A 42 0.14 0.01 -8.80
N VAL A 43 0.73 -1.00 -9.45
CA VAL A 43 1.10 -2.27 -8.83
C VAL A 43 2.59 -2.24 -8.50
N VAL A 44 2.90 -2.38 -7.22
CA VAL A 44 4.27 -2.40 -6.70
C VAL A 44 4.49 -3.63 -5.84
N ALA A 45 5.75 -4.04 -5.66
CA ALA A 45 6.07 -5.05 -4.66
C ALA A 45 5.72 -4.53 -3.26
N VAL A 46 5.19 -5.40 -2.39
CA VAL A 46 4.85 -5.02 -0.99
C VAL A 46 6.06 -4.47 -0.25
N SER A 47 7.26 -5.02 -0.52
CA SER A 47 8.52 -4.54 0.03
C SER A 47 8.84 -3.08 -0.31
N LYS A 48 8.27 -2.54 -1.40
CA LYS A 48 8.44 -1.13 -1.79
C LYS A 48 7.65 -0.17 -0.89
N LEU A 49 6.63 -0.66 -0.19
CA LEU A 49 5.89 0.13 0.81
C LEU A 49 6.71 0.34 2.09
N GLY A 50 7.73 -0.50 2.33
CA GLY A 50 8.58 -0.43 3.52
C GLY A 50 7.86 -0.94 4.78
N GLU A 51 8.28 -0.42 5.94
CA GLU A 51 7.63 -0.72 7.22
C GLU A 51 6.31 0.07 7.33
N ILE A 52 5.21 -0.67 7.30
CA ILE A 52 3.84 -0.14 7.37
C ILE A 52 3.06 -0.85 8.47
N GLU A 53 2.19 -0.12 9.15
CA GLU A 53 1.20 -0.64 10.08
C GLU A 53 -0.17 -0.64 9.39
N ILE A 54 -0.86 -1.77 9.48
CA ILE A 54 -2.22 -1.98 9.01
C ILE A 54 -3.08 -2.45 10.21
N PRO A 55 -4.38 -2.11 10.25
CA PRO A 55 -5.28 -2.52 11.35
C PRO A 55 -5.54 -4.02 11.41
#